data_AF-G8JWE0-F1
#
_entry.id   AF-G8JWE0-F1
#
_cell.length_a   1.000
_cell.length_b   1.000
_cell.length_c   1.000
_cell.angle_alpha   90.00
_cell.angle_beta   90.00
_cell.angle_gamma   90.00
#
_symmetry.space_group_name_H-M   'P 1'
#
loop_
_entity.id
_entity.type
_entity.pdbx_description
1 polymer ?
#
loop_
_entity_poly.entity_id
_entity_poly.type
_entity_poly.pdbx_seq_one_letter_code
_entity_poly.pdbx_strand_id
1 'polypeptide(L)'
;MNGILTKLGKAIQVPWVADTSLSTVRVIYPEISDVTALRKQTKLEHSNSVSNDLLKPSSYSPIPVNLIHSEVQEYLASMNAPHLVRQNKRNREPYDIERARKFYANVKIIKQCAASNELLFNLTSREVSEIIGSLMRITPKQAVVTSKDDRTFPRELFQEIPPIPDFSSDPEALERYIGLITHTNFHYKASSKRCGIIPKLLRNLMHPSNINTRILRTTTMFNDMIYYFSYISDFAACREVYSQMKIEGVQPNTRTYNLLLRNLVKNSTRIRKKFPFKEALFYLKNMEYRGIQADPITWSECYRLLLDDISRDIFVEKMVEKQIPISADFLTAVLKSGNYNSTTAIKFLNTYSVPITANIFKFFVRKLIEEGNYESAWNFLAHASYKENFHVNCDCFNILLEVFAEKGRIDLCVLTFNTMKSTFNIKPSLKSYHLLFKALSRNGYHKNFNVIYEWLRNSMKKHTSGLFIKNYWVIKCKAISKFNTQRKVSADQLAKATSLIEASVWSEKGLKLKCWNEYSHLRKTFRLLGCLPTTVKPQKAYENTPLTVIEEKAAYKERIKLRAIKQNHGTKIPYFSNHFTALKAELMKRGILASEPDIDK
;
A
#
# COMPACT_ATOMS: atom_id res chain seq x y z
N MET A 1 16.44 -6.25 -27.81
CA MET A 1 15.40 -5.77 -26.87
C MET A 1 14.35 -6.86 -26.72
N ASN A 2 14.22 -7.39 -25.50
CA ASN A 2 13.28 -8.40 -25.00
C ASN A 2 11.89 -8.38 -25.68
N GLY A 3 11.50 -9.47 -26.36
CA GLY A 3 10.36 -9.56 -27.30
C GLY A 3 9.06 -8.87 -26.89
N ILE A 4 8.66 -8.94 -25.62
CA ILE A 4 7.44 -8.29 -25.09
C ILE A 4 7.45 -6.76 -25.32
N LEU A 5 8.55 -6.06 -25.02
CA LEU A 5 8.61 -4.61 -25.23
C LEU A 5 8.59 -4.26 -26.72
N THR A 6 9.24 -5.07 -27.56
CA THR A 6 9.22 -4.86 -29.01
C THR A 6 7.81 -5.05 -29.59
N LYS A 7 7.07 -6.08 -29.15
CA LYS A 7 5.66 -6.32 -29.53
C LYS A 7 4.76 -5.15 -29.10
N LEU A 8 4.88 -4.70 -27.85
CA LEU A 8 4.12 -3.55 -27.35
C LEU A 8 4.46 -2.26 -28.10
N GLY A 9 5.74 -2.03 -28.37
CA GLY A 9 6.21 -0.89 -29.12
C GLY A 9 5.56 -0.77 -30.51
N LYS A 10 5.49 -1.87 -31.25
CA LYS A 10 4.80 -1.92 -32.55
C LYS A 10 3.30 -1.61 -32.43
N ALA A 11 2.66 -2.01 -31.33
CA ALA A 11 1.25 -1.76 -31.09
C ALA A 11 0.92 -0.31 -30.67
N ILE A 12 1.92 0.48 -30.23
CA ILE A 12 1.76 1.88 -29.80
C ILE A 12 1.74 2.86 -31.00
N GLN A 13 1.76 2.39 -32.26
CA GLN A 13 1.88 3.21 -33.48
C GLN A 13 0.72 4.19 -33.81
N VAL A 14 -0.24 4.38 -32.90
CA VAL A 14 -1.30 5.41 -32.96
C VAL A 14 -1.05 6.37 -31.79
N PRO A 15 -1.16 7.70 -31.94
CA PRO A 15 -0.83 8.64 -30.86
C PRO A 15 -1.49 8.18 -29.56
N TRP A 16 -0.66 7.97 -28.54
CA TRP A 16 -1.08 7.41 -27.26
C TRP A 16 -2.30 8.20 -26.77
N VAL A 17 -3.47 7.57 -26.76
CA VAL A 17 -4.69 8.19 -26.25
C VAL A 17 -4.48 8.37 -24.77
N ALA A 18 -4.02 9.57 -24.41
CA ALA A 18 -3.96 9.98 -23.03
C ALA A 18 -5.37 9.99 -22.48
N ASP A 19 -5.57 9.38 -21.32
CA ASP A 19 -6.57 9.86 -20.37
C ASP A 19 -6.34 11.37 -20.26
N THR A 20 -7.23 12.17 -20.87
CA THR A 20 -7.18 13.64 -20.95
C THR A 20 -7.30 14.33 -19.58
N SER A 21 -7.26 13.57 -18.48
CA SER A 21 -7.31 14.05 -17.10
C SER A 21 -5.99 13.94 -16.34
N LEU A 22 -4.93 13.39 -16.94
CA LEU A 22 -3.62 13.30 -16.30
C LEU A 22 -2.67 14.34 -16.86
N SER A 23 -2.04 15.10 -15.97
CA SER A 23 -0.99 16.07 -16.28
C SER A 23 0.21 15.34 -16.93
N THR A 24 0.15 15.16 -18.24
CA THR A 24 1.12 14.40 -19.04
C THR A 24 2.23 15.33 -19.50
N VAL A 25 3.46 15.02 -19.09
CA VAL A 25 4.66 15.74 -19.54
C VAL A 25 5.49 14.83 -20.42
N ARG A 26 5.86 15.32 -21.61
CA ARG A 26 7.04 14.82 -22.34
C ARG A 26 8.27 15.16 -21.50
N VAL A 27 8.70 14.22 -20.66
CA VAL A 27 9.99 14.36 -20.00
C VAL A 27 11.04 14.01 -21.04
N ILE A 28 11.56 15.03 -21.71
CA ILE A 28 12.88 14.95 -22.35
C ILE A 28 13.83 14.59 -21.21
N TYR A 29 14.40 13.39 -21.27
CA TYR A 29 15.46 12.99 -20.37
C TYR A 29 16.65 13.92 -20.62
N PRO A 30 17.35 14.42 -19.59
CA PRO A 30 18.70 14.88 -19.82
C PRO A 30 19.44 13.71 -20.47
N GLU A 31 20.09 13.96 -21.62
CA GLU A 31 20.99 12.98 -22.22
C GLU A 31 21.90 12.51 -21.10
N ILE A 32 21.82 11.22 -20.79
CA ILE A 32 22.77 10.58 -19.89
C ILE A 32 24.03 10.38 -20.73
N SER A 33 24.71 11.48 -21.04
CA SER A 33 25.91 11.53 -21.87
C SER A 33 27.19 11.25 -21.07
N ASP A 34 27.09 10.77 -19.82
CA ASP A 34 28.27 10.41 -19.02
C ASP A 34 28.03 9.18 -18.12
N VAL A 35 27.75 8.02 -18.72
CA VAL A 35 27.72 6.72 -18.00
C VAL A 35 28.87 5.78 -18.40
N THR A 36 29.80 6.23 -19.23
CA THR A 36 31.00 5.45 -19.59
C THR A 36 32.22 5.73 -18.72
N ALA A 37 32.24 6.80 -17.90
CA ALA A 37 33.45 7.23 -17.17
C ALA A 37 33.61 6.68 -15.73
N LEU A 38 32.65 5.95 -15.16
CA LEU A 38 32.74 5.45 -13.76
C LEU A 38 32.76 3.91 -13.64
N ARG A 39 33.30 3.22 -14.65
CA ARG A 39 33.50 1.76 -14.63
C ARG A 39 34.79 1.28 -13.95
N LYS A 40 35.60 2.18 -13.39
CA LYS A 40 36.84 1.84 -12.67
C LYS A 40 36.89 2.48 -11.29
N GLN A 41 36.05 2.01 -10.36
CA GLN A 41 36.42 1.90 -8.95
C GLN A 41 35.36 1.04 -8.24
N THR A 42 35.83 0.18 -7.33
CA THR A 42 35.06 -0.82 -6.56
C THR A 42 34.67 -2.11 -7.29
N LYS A 43 35.68 -2.92 -7.64
CA LYS A 43 35.58 -4.36 -7.36
C LYS A 43 35.70 -4.49 -5.84
N LEU A 44 34.58 -4.81 -5.18
CA LEU A 44 34.60 -5.37 -3.83
C LEU A 44 33.71 -6.60 -3.87
N GLU A 45 34.31 -7.68 -3.41
CA GLU A 45 33.91 -9.06 -3.65
C GLU A 45 32.52 -9.34 -3.10
N HIS A 46 31.72 -9.99 -3.95
CA HIS A 46 30.40 -10.49 -3.63
C HIS A 46 30.54 -11.72 -2.73
N SER A 47 30.40 -11.54 -1.42
CA SER A 47 30.03 -12.64 -0.53
C SER A 47 28.49 -12.69 -0.45
N ASN A 48 27.94 -13.48 -1.36
CA ASN A 48 26.55 -13.93 -1.33
C ASN A 48 26.36 -14.89 -0.16
N SER A 49 25.69 -14.43 0.90
CA SER A 49 24.83 -15.25 1.75
C SER A 49 23.91 -14.33 2.55
N VAL A 50 23.04 -13.61 1.85
CA VAL A 50 21.94 -12.88 2.48
C VAL A 50 20.88 -13.92 2.84
N SER A 51 20.98 -14.42 4.07
CA SER A 51 19.87 -15.03 4.78
C SER A 51 18.73 -14.02 4.83
N ASN A 52 17.82 -14.12 3.87
CA ASN A 52 16.47 -13.59 3.98
C ASN A 52 15.75 -14.40 5.05
N ASP A 53 16.11 -14.17 6.30
CA ASP A 53 15.23 -14.40 7.44
C ASP A 53 14.11 -13.38 7.31
N LEU A 54 13.17 -13.79 6.47
CA LEU A 54 11.75 -13.57 6.56
C LEU A 54 11.41 -12.91 7.90
N LEU A 55 10.85 -11.71 7.79
CA LEU A 55 9.72 -11.31 8.62
C LEU A 55 8.95 -12.58 8.98
N LYS A 56 9.18 -13.11 10.18
CA LYS A 56 8.29 -14.11 10.76
C LYS A 56 6.92 -13.46 10.61
N PRO A 57 5.97 -14.06 9.87
CA PRO A 57 4.59 -13.66 10.02
C PRO A 57 4.35 -13.77 11.52
N SER A 58 4.08 -12.62 12.12
CA SER A 58 3.57 -12.48 13.47
C SER A 58 2.85 -13.76 13.85
N SER A 59 3.33 -14.44 14.89
CA SER A 59 2.48 -15.29 15.70
C SER A 59 1.42 -14.36 16.30
N TYR A 60 0.41 -14.05 15.48
CA TYR A 60 -0.89 -13.65 15.97
C TYR A 60 -1.32 -14.80 16.87
N SER A 61 -1.25 -14.59 18.18
CA SER A 61 -2.27 -15.19 19.01
C SER A 61 -3.62 -14.71 18.45
N PRO A 62 -4.58 -15.62 18.27
CA PRO A 62 -5.76 -15.33 17.50
C PRO A 62 -6.52 -14.18 18.19
N ILE A 63 -6.69 -13.07 17.46
CA ILE A 63 -7.95 -12.32 17.56
C ILE A 63 -9.04 -13.39 17.57
N PRO A 64 -10.08 -13.36 18.42
CA PRO A 64 -11.11 -14.39 18.37
C PRO A 64 -11.70 -14.34 16.97
N VAL A 65 -11.26 -15.29 16.13
CA VAL A 65 -11.77 -15.55 14.79
C VAL A 65 -13.29 -15.68 14.90
N ASN A 66 -13.76 -16.16 16.06
CA ASN A 66 -15.13 -16.26 16.52
C ASN A 66 -15.99 -14.98 16.37
N LEU A 67 -15.50 -13.76 16.65
CA LEU A 67 -16.36 -12.55 16.57
C LEU A 67 -16.60 -12.12 15.12
N ILE A 68 -15.54 -12.06 14.31
CA ILE A 68 -15.68 -11.77 12.87
C ILE A 68 -16.48 -12.89 12.22
N HIS A 69 -16.28 -14.15 12.65
CA HIS A 69 -17.06 -15.26 12.14
C HIS A 69 -18.53 -15.23 12.57
N SER A 70 -18.86 -14.77 13.78
CA SER A 70 -20.25 -14.65 14.25
C SER A 70 -20.97 -13.50 13.57
N GLU A 71 -20.36 -12.32 13.47
CA GLU A 71 -20.89 -11.16 12.73
C GLU A 71 -21.12 -11.50 11.26
N VAL A 72 -20.15 -12.16 10.63
CA VAL A 72 -20.31 -12.64 9.26
C VAL A 72 -21.38 -13.71 9.16
N GLN A 73 -21.55 -14.57 10.17
CA GLN A 73 -22.60 -15.60 10.16
C GLN A 73 -24.00 -14.99 10.27
N GLU A 74 -24.20 -14.01 11.14
CA GLU A 74 -25.46 -13.30 11.29
C GLU A 74 -25.78 -12.49 10.02
N TYR A 75 -24.79 -11.77 9.48
CA TYR A 75 -24.89 -11.07 8.21
C TYR A 75 -25.27 -11.99 7.05
N LEU A 76 -24.59 -13.15 6.93
CA LEU A 76 -24.88 -14.15 5.91
C LEU A 76 -26.24 -14.84 6.13
N ALA A 77 -26.64 -15.08 7.39
CA ALA A 77 -27.93 -15.68 7.73
C ALA A 77 -29.08 -14.76 7.31
N SER A 78 -28.96 -13.45 7.55
CA SER A 78 -29.97 -12.46 7.16
C SER A 78 -30.23 -12.38 5.65
N MET A 79 -29.30 -12.88 4.82
CA MET A 79 -29.48 -12.91 3.37
C MET A 79 -30.39 -14.05 2.88
N ASN A 80 -30.75 -15.03 3.73
CA ASN A 80 -31.66 -16.15 3.42
C ASN A 80 -31.38 -16.87 2.08
N ALA A 81 -30.14 -16.87 1.62
CA ALA A 81 -29.75 -17.45 0.33
C ALA A 81 -29.19 -18.87 0.53
N PRO A 82 -29.83 -19.93 0.00
CA PRO A 82 -29.46 -21.33 0.27
C PRO A 82 -27.99 -21.67 -0.07
N HIS A 83 -27.42 -20.98 -1.06
CA HIS A 83 -26.04 -21.18 -1.52
C HIS A 83 -24.99 -20.36 -0.73
N LEU A 84 -25.42 -19.43 0.12
CA LEU A 84 -24.55 -18.58 0.97
C LEU A 84 -24.65 -18.94 2.45
N VAL A 85 -25.71 -19.66 2.85
CA VAL A 85 -25.72 -20.42 4.09
C VAL A 85 -24.49 -21.32 4.03
N ARG A 86 -23.47 -20.98 4.84
CA ARG A 86 -22.27 -21.80 4.97
C ARG A 86 -22.73 -23.19 5.38
N GLN A 87 -22.62 -24.17 4.47
CA GLN A 87 -22.91 -25.58 4.77
C GLN A 87 -22.30 -25.93 6.14
N ASN A 88 -23.17 -26.42 7.01
CA ASN A 88 -23.05 -26.73 8.43
C ASN A 88 -21.62 -26.73 9.04
N LYS A 89 -21.48 -26.06 10.21
CA LYS A 89 -20.28 -26.07 11.08
C LYS A 89 -19.72 -27.47 11.37
N ARG A 90 -20.54 -28.53 11.29
CA ARG A 90 -20.18 -29.91 11.67
C ARG A 90 -19.29 -30.65 10.66
N ASN A 91 -19.29 -30.28 9.37
CA ASN A 91 -18.55 -31.01 8.32
C ASN A 91 -17.41 -30.19 7.70
N ARG A 92 -16.79 -29.27 8.45
CA ARG A 92 -15.58 -28.58 7.98
C ARG A 92 -14.36 -29.35 8.43
N GLU A 93 -13.63 -29.89 7.47
CA GLU A 93 -12.20 -30.04 7.67
C GLU A 93 -11.61 -28.66 8.01
N PRO A 94 -10.83 -28.52 9.09
CA PRO A 94 -10.16 -27.27 9.40
C PRO A 94 -9.33 -26.83 8.18
N TYR A 95 -9.12 -25.51 8.01
CA TYR A 95 -8.25 -25.03 6.94
C TYR A 95 -6.89 -25.68 7.12
N ASP A 96 -6.58 -26.66 6.27
CA ASP A 96 -5.27 -27.33 6.24
C ASP A 96 -4.13 -26.33 5.97
N ILE A 97 -3.56 -25.81 7.05
CA ILE A 97 -2.46 -24.87 7.06
C ILE A 97 -1.19 -25.54 6.49
N GLU A 98 -1.01 -26.84 6.73
CA GLU A 98 0.18 -27.56 6.31
C GLU A 98 0.23 -27.73 4.81
N ARG A 99 -0.85 -28.17 4.18
CA ARG A 99 -0.95 -28.24 2.71
C ARG A 99 -0.72 -26.88 2.07
N ALA A 100 -1.24 -25.81 2.67
CA ALA A 100 -1.02 -24.45 2.16
C ALA A 100 0.46 -24.03 2.28
N ARG A 101 1.12 -24.36 3.39
CA ARG A 101 2.56 -24.11 3.59
C ARG A 101 3.43 -24.92 2.63
N LYS A 102 3.13 -26.22 2.46
CA LYS A 102 3.81 -27.11 1.51
C LYS A 102 3.68 -26.58 0.08
N PHE A 103 2.47 -26.22 -0.34
CA PHE A 103 2.24 -25.61 -1.66
C PHE A 103 3.06 -24.34 -1.85
N TYR A 104 3.03 -23.42 -0.87
CA TYR A 104 3.79 -22.18 -0.93
C TYR A 104 5.32 -22.42 -1.01
N ALA A 105 5.83 -23.37 -0.22
CA ALA A 105 7.24 -23.76 -0.25
C ALA A 105 7.62 -24.32 -1.63
N ASN A 106 6.82 -25.23 -2.18
CA ASN A 106 7.05 -25.81 -3.50
C ASN A 106 7.07 -24.74 -4.61
N VAL A 107 6.09 -23.82 -4.61
CA VAL A 107 6.07 -22.71 -5.59
C VAL A 107 7.30 -21.81 -5.45
N LYS A 108 7.77 -21.57 -4.22
CA LYS A 108 8.98 -20.78 -3.97
C LYS A 108 10.22 -21.48 -4.53
N ILE A 109 10.34 -22.79 -4.34
CA ILE A 109 11.44 -23.60 -4.89
C ILE A 109 11.42 -23.53 -6.43
N ILE A 110 10.26 -23.75 -7.05
CA ILE A 110 10.11 -23.68 -8.51
C ILE A 110 10.57 -22.31 -9.06
N LYS A 111 10.23 -21.21 -8.38
CA LYS A 111 10.65 -19.86 -8.79
C LYS A 111 12.14 -19.58 -8.67
N GLN A 112 12.87 -20.36 -7.88
CA GLN A 112 14.32 -20.22 -7.70
C GLN A 112 15.11 -21.08 -8.70
N CYS A 113 14.46 -22.04 -9.37
CA CYS A 113 15.09 -22.89 -10.37
C CYS A 113 15.41 -22.12 -11.66
N ALA A 114 16.48 -22.53 -12.36
CA ALA A 114 16.84 -21.98 -13.66
C ALA A 114 15.72 -22.20 -14.72
N ALA A 115 15.08 -23.37 -14.70
CA ALA A 115 13.94 -23.72 -15.55
C ALA A 115 12.56 -23.26 -14.99
N SER A 116 12.54 -22.22 -14.15
CA SER A 116 11.31 -21.76 -13.47
C SER A 116 10.17 -21.41 -14.44
N ASN A 117 10.48 -20.74 -15.54
CA ASN A 117 9.49 -20.33 -16.54
C ASN A 117 8.80 -21.54 -17.21
N GLU A 118 9.57 -22.55 -17.64
CA GLU A 118 9.03 -23.75 -18.31
C GLU A 118 8.17 -24.59 -17.35
N LEU A 119 8.62 -24.79 -16.12
CA LEU A 119 7.88 -25.55 -15.11
C LEU A 119 6.55 -24.87 -14.75
N LEU A 120 6.57 -23.55 -14.56
CA LEU A 120 5.35 -22.79 -14.25
C LEU A 120 4.40 -22.75 -15.45
N PHE A 121 4.92 -22.63 -16.66
CA PHE A 121 4.13 -22.72 -17.88
C PHE A 121 3.42 -24.07 -17.98
N ASN A 122 4.13 -25.19 -17.83
CA ASN A 122 3.54 -26.53 -17.90
C ASN A 122 2.45 -26.77 -16.83
N LEU A 123 2.61 -26.18 -15.65
CA LEU A 123 1.63 -26.28 -14.57
C LEU A 123 0.37 -25.42 -14.79
N THR A 124 0.46 -24.34 -15.57
CA THR A 124 -0.59 -23.31 -15.65
C THR A 124 -1.15 -23.09 -17.06
N SER A 125 -0.52 -23.66 -18.09
CA SER A 125 -0.82 -23.41 -19.52
C SER A 125 -2.29 -23.63 -19.87
N ARG A 126 -2.91 -24.70 -19.36
CA ARG A 126 -4.35 -24.97 -19.56
C ARG A 126 -5.22 -23.86 -19.00
N GLU A 127 -4.96 -23.46 -17.76
CA GLU A 127 -5.76 -22.44 -17.06
C GLU A 127 -5.56 -21.05 -17.69
N VAL A 128 -4.33 -20.74 -18.11
CA VAL A 128 -4.00 -19.50 -18.84
C VAL A 128 -4.72 -19.47 -20.20
N SER A 129 -4.75 -20.58 -20.93
CA SER A 129 -5.44 -20.68 -22.21
C SER A 129 -6.95 -20.47 -22.07
N GLU A 130 -7.56 -21.02 -21.02
CA GLU A 130 -8.98 -20.79 -20.71
C GLU A 130 -9.26 -19.32 -20.34
N ILE A 131 -8.34 -18.66 -19.63
CA ILE A 131 -8.46 -17.23 -19.28
C ILE A 131 -8.40 -16.37 -20.53
N ILE A 132 -7.41 -16.60 -21.40
CA ILE A 132 -7.26 -15.90 -22.67
C ILE A 132 -8.51 -16.14 -23.53
N GLY A 133 -8.96 -17.38 -23.66
CA GLY A 133 -10.16 -17.71 -24.43
C GLY A 133 -11.41 -16.99 -23.92
N SER A 134 -11.59 -16.92 -22.59
CA SER A 134 -12.71 -16.19 -21.99
C SER A 134 -12.61 -14.68 -22.26
N LEU A 135 -11.42 -14.09 -22.08
CA LEU A 135 -11.16 -12.68 -22.35
C LEU A 135 -11.44 -12.32 -23.82
N MET A 136 -11.02 -13.16 -24.77
CA MET A 136 -11.24 -12.96 -26.20
C MET A 136 -12.73 -12.95 -26.59
N ARG A 137 -13.59 -13.68 -25.86
CA ARG A 137 -15.04 -13.71 -26.08
C ARG A 137 -15.76 -12.50 -25.49
N ILE A 138 -15.34 -12.02 -24.32
CA ILE A 138 -16.00 -10.92 -23.61
C ILE A 138 -15.46 -9.53 -23.97
N THR A 139 -14.35 -9.43 -24.70
CA THR A 139 -13.77 -8.13 -25.09
C THR A 139 -14.41 -7.62 -26.39
N PRO A 140 -14.95 -6.39 -26.43
CA PRO A 140 -15.53 -5.81 -27.63
C PRO A 140 -14.45 -5.50 -28.68
N LYS A 141 -14.87 -5.29 -29.94
CA LYS A 141 -13.95 -4.97 -31.06
C LYS A 141 -13.17 -3.67 -30.87
N GLN A 142 -13.76 -2.68 -30.19
CA GLN A 142 -13.09 -1.45 -29.77
C GLN A 142 -13.21 -1.35 -28.25
N ALA A 143 -12.21 -1.87 -27.54
CA ALA A 143 -12.19 -1.81 -26.08
C ALA A 143 -11.87 -0.38 -25.63
N VAL A 144 -12.86 0.32 -25.09
CA VAL A 144 -12.66 1.64 -24.46
C VAL A 144 -12.29 1.44 -22.99
N VAL A 145 -11.38 2.26 -22.48
CA VAL A 145 -11.10 2.33 -21.05
C VAL A 145 -12.37 2.80 -20.36
N THR A 146 -12.93 1.99 -19.46
CA THR A 146 -14.08 2.43 -18.65
C THR A 146 -13.65 3.66 -17.85
N SER A 147 -14.45 4.74 -17.89
CA SER A 147 -14.12 6.00 -17.22
C SER A 147 -13.75 5.77 -15.76
N LYS A 148 -12.68 6.42 -15.31
CA LYS A 148 -12.32 6.44 -13.89
C LYS A 148 -13.43 7.14 -13.12
N ASP A 149 -13.56 6.77 -11.86
CA ASP A 149 -14.43 7.48 -10.92
C ASP A 149 -13.94 8.93 -10.80
N ASP A 150 -14.74 9.89 -11.24
CA ASP A 150 -14.39 11.31 -11.18
C ASP A 150 -14.43 11.86 -9.75
N ARG A 151 -14.98 11.08 -8.80
CA ARG A 151 -15.04 11.45 -7.38
C ARG A 151 -13.64 11.49 -6.76
N THR A 152 -13.30 12.62 -6.15
CA THR A 152 -12.03 12.82 -5.45
C THR A 152 -12.25 12.82 -3.94
N PHE A 153 -11.36 12.15 -3.21
CA PHE A 153 -11.46 11.99 -1.76
C PHE A 153 -10.13 12.31 -1.06
N PRO A 154 -10.17 12.90 0.16
CA PRO A 154 -8.98 13.12 0.97
C PRO A 154 -8.22 11.82 1.31
N ARG A 155 -6.91 11.75 1.05
CA ARG A 155 -6.14 10.50 1.32
C ARG A 155 -6.08 10.12 2.80
N GLU A 156 -5.80 11.09 3.67
CA GLU A 156 -5.61 10.88 5.12
C GLU A 156 -6.36 11.97 5.89
N LEU A 157 -7.12 11.58 6.91
CA LEU A 157 -7.78 12.48 7.84
C LEU A 157 -7.40 12.11 9.29
N PHE A 158 -7.11 13.15 10.06
CA PHE A 158 -6.74 13.05 11.49
C PHE A 158 -7.88 13.49 12.42
N GLN A 159 -9.03 13.84 11.86
CA GLN A 159 -10.23 14.20 12.61
C GLN A 159 -11.13 12.96 12.81
N GLU A 160 -12.19 13.13 13.59
CA GLU A 160 -13.23 12.11 13.74
C GLU A 160 -14.04 11.96 12.44
N ILE A 161 -14.72 10.83 12.28
CA ILE A 161 -15.63 10.58 11.16
C ILE A 161 -16.77 11.61 11.22
N PRO A 162 -17.18 12.21 10.08
CA PRO A 162 -18.36 13.07 10.04
C PRO A 162 -19.63 12.37 10.56
N PRO A 163 -20.61 13.12 11.09
CA PRO A 163 -21.88 12.53 11.50
C PRO A 163 -22.60 11.90 10.32
N ILE A 164 -23.40 10.86 10.60
CA ILE A 164 -24.22 10.20 9.59
C ILE A 164 -25.26 11.21 9.08
N PRO A 165 -25.29 11.52 7.77
CA PRO A 165 -26.26 12.46 7.22
C PRO A 165 -27.66 11.83 7.25
N ASP A 166 -28.67 12.68 7.26
CA ASP A 166 -30.03 12.23 7.02
C ASP A 166 -30.17 11.78 5.56
N PHE A 167 -30.53 10.52 5.36
CA PHE A 167 -30.70 9.93 4.03
C PHE A 167 -32.10 10.16 3.47
N SER A 168 -33.07 10.55 4.30
CA SER A 168 -34.45 10.78 3.87
C SER A 168 -34.59 12.00 2.98
N SER A 169 -33.77 13.03 3.22
CA SER A 169 -33.75 14.28 2.44
C SER A 169 -33.03 14.15 1.11
N ASP A 170 -32.06 13.25 0.99
CA ASP A 170 -31.13 13.20 -0.14
C ASP A 170 -30.62 11.77 -0.42
N PRO A 171 -31.18 11.10 -1.45
CA PRO A 171 -30.79 9.74 -1.84
C PRO A 171 -29.30 9.57 -2.16
N GLU A 172 -28.63 10.61 -2.68
CA GLU A 172 -27.21 10.56 -3.04
C GLU A 172 -26.28 10.76 -1.83
N ALA A 173 -26.82 11.24 -0.70
CA ALA A 173 -26.04 11.45 0.52
C ALA A 173 -25.42 10.14 1.03
N LEU A 174 -26.14 9.01 0.90
CA LEU A 174 -25.61 7.70 1.26
C LEU A 174 -24.39 7.32 0.41
N GLU A 175 -24.47 7.54 -0.90
CA GLU A 175 -23.37 7.22 -1.82
C GLU A 175 -22.14 8.09 -1.57
N ARG A 176 -22.33 9.41 -1.39
CA ARG A 176 -21.23 10.33 -1.03
C ARG A 176 -20.61 9.97 0.31
N TYR A 177 -21.42 9.62 1.30
CA TYR A 177 -20.94 9.24 2.63
C TYR A 177 -20.17 7.93 2.61
N ILE A 178 -20.68 6.89 1.93
CA ILE A 178 -19.97 5.62 1.73
C ILE A 178 -18.67 5.85 0.96
N GLY A 179 -18.70 6.64 -0.11
CA GLY A 179 -17.50 7.01 -0.86
C GLY A 179 -16.44 7.66 0.04
N LEU A 180 -16.83 8.63 0.87
CA LEU A 180 -15.93 9.30 1.81
C LEU A 180 -15.30 8.30 2.79
N ILE A 181 -16.09 7.48 3.49
CA ILE A 181 -15.56 6.58 4.53
C ILE A 181 -14.79 5.38 3.97
N THR A 182 -14.98 5.02 2.70
CA THR A 182 -14.29 3.92 2.03
C THR A 182 -12.98 4.35 1.35
N HIS A 183 -12.91 5.56 0.80
CA HIS A 183 -11.72 6.07 0.07
C HIS A 183 -10.79 6.94 0.91
N THR A 184 -11.20 7.38 2.10
CA THR A 184 -10.36 8.17 3.02
C THR A 184 -9.84 7.34 4.22
N ASN A 185 -8.59 7.57 4.61
CA ASN A 185 -7.98 6.89 5.76
C ASN A 185 -8.09 7.73 7.05
N PHE A 186 -9.06 7.38 7.90
CA PHE A 186 -9.28 7.99 9.20
C PHE A 186 -8.36 7.38 10.27
N HIS A 187 -7.41 8.18 10.73
CA HIS A 187 -6.45 7.77 11.75
C HIS A 187 -6.92 7.97 13.18
N TYR A 188 -7.87 8.88 13.43
CA TYR A 188 -8.45 9.08 14.76
C TYR A 188 -9.06 7.77 15.27
N LYS A 189 -8.68 7.36 16.49
CA LYS A 189 -9.04 6.08 17.11
C LYS A 189 -8.85 4.83 16.22
N ALA A 190 -7.98 4.91 15.21
CA ALA A 190 -7.74 3.84 14.25
C ALA A 190 -9.00 3.34 13.51
N SER A 191 -9.91 4.26 13.18
CA SER A 191 -11.24 4.00 12.62
C SER A 191 -11.25 3.20 11.32
N SER A 192 -10.32 3.49 10.40
CA SER A 192 -10.23 2.79 9.10
C SER A 192 -9.52 1.43 9.18
N LYS A 193 -9.00 1.00 10.35
CA LYS A 193 -8.34 -0.31 10.46
C LYS A 193 -9.37 -1.44 10.46
N ARG A 194 -8.90 -2.69 10.27
CA ARG A 194 -9.73 -3.90 10.18
C ARG A 194 -10.72 -4.13 11.35
N CYS A 195 -10.38 -3.70 12.57
CA CYS A 195 -11.27 -3.77 13.74
C CYS A 195 -11.77 -2.39 14.20
N GLY A 196 -11.63 -1.37 13.36
CA GLY A 196 -12.13 -0.03 13.63
C GLY A 196 -13.65 0.05 13.48
N ILE A 197 -14.18 1.27 13.64
CA ILE A 197 -15.62 1.50 13.56
C ILE A 197 -16.12 1.49 12.10
N ILE A 198 -15.30 1.89 11.12
CA ILE A 198 -15.73 2.00 9.72
C ILE A 198 -16.17 0.65 9.13
N PRO A 199 -15.42 -0.46 9.30
CA PRO A 199 -15.89 -1.78 8.85
C PRO A 199 -17.21 -2.23 9.50
N LYS A 200 -17.50 -1.78 10.73
CA LYS A 200 -18.74 -2.12 11.45
C LYS A 200 -19.90 -1.24 10.96
N LEU A 201 -19.65 0.06 10.86
CA LEU A 201 -20.58 1.05 10.31
C LEU A 201 -21.01 0.68 8.89
N LEU A 202 -20.06 0.33 8.01
CA LEU A 202 -20.36 -0.12 6.65
C LEU A 202 -21.24 -1.38 6.62
N ARG A 203 -20.97 -2.37 7.48
CA ARG A 203 -21.80 -3.58 7.58
C ARG A 203 -23.21 -3.28 8.09
N ASN A 204 -23.35 -2.33 9.01
CA ASN A 204 -24.65 -1.92 9.54
C ASN A 204 -25.46 -1.09 8.52
N LEU A 205 -24.82 -0.11 7.87
CA LEU A 205 -25.44 0.71 6.82
C LEU A 205 -25.87 -0.15 5.64
N MET A 206 -25.11 -1.17 5.28
CA MET A 206 -25.40 -2.05 4.15
C MET A 206 -25.94 -3.40 4.60
N HIS A 207 -26.51 -3.51 5.80
CA HIS A 207 -27.06 -4.77 6.29
C HIS A 207 -28.30 -5.18 5.48
N PRO A 208 -28.48 -6.45 5.09
CA PRO A 208 -29.66 -6.91 4.33
C PRO A 208 -31.01 -6.56 4.98
N SER A 209 -31.07 -6.58 6.32
CA SER A 209 -32.25 -6.22 7.12
C SER A 209 -32.50 -4.71 7.27
N ASN A 210 -31.57 -3.84 6.84
CA ASN A 210 -31.75 -2.39 6.93
C ASN A 210 -32.55 -1.89 5.72
N ILE A 211 -33.87 -1.75 5.91
CA ILE A 211 -34.82 -1.40 4.85
C ILE A 211 -34.58 0.03 4.34
N ASN A 212 -34.28 0.97 5.25
CA ASN A 212 -34.10 2.39 4.93
C ASN A 212 -32.98 2.61 3.91
N THR A 213 -31.86 1.91 4.06
CA THR A 213 -30.74 2.03 3.13
C THR A 213 -30.85 1.12 1.93
N ARG A 214 -31.65 0.04 1.99
CA ARG A 214 -31.75 -0.98 0.95
C ARG A 214 -32.22 -0.41 -0.39
N ILE A 215 -33.19 0.49 -0.36
CA ILE A 215 -33.79 1.10 -1.56
C ILE A 215 -32.78 2.04 -2.27
N LEU A 216 -31.84 2.60 -1.51
CA LEU A 216 -30.87 3.57 -2.00
C LEU A 216 -29.63 2.91 -2.63
N ARG A 217 -29.48 1.57 -2.58
CA ARG A 217 -28.21 0.89 -2.90
C ARG A 217 -27.90 0.86 -4.39
N THR A 218 -26.76 1.44 -4.76
CA THR A 218 -26.21 1.50 -6.10
C THR A 218 -25.00 0.59 -6.28
N THR A 219 -24.68 0.27 -7.53
CA THR A 219 -23.50 -0.51 -7.90
C THR A 219 -22.19 0.17 -7.48
N THR A 220 -22.13 1.50 -7.48
CA THR A 220 -20.98 2.30 -7.03
C THR A 220 -20.70 2.09 -5.55
N MET A 221 -21.73 2.09 -4.69
CA MET A 221 -21.57 1.83 -3.25
C MET A 221 -21.05 0.41 -2.96
N PHE A 222 -21.56 -0.60 -3.66
CA PHE A 222 -21.01 -1.96 -3.55
C PHE A 222 -19.55 -2.02 -4.01
N ASN A 223 -19.20 -1.34 -5.09
CA ASN A 223 -17.83 -1.23 -5.58
C ASN A 223 -16.91 -0.52 -4.57
N ASP A 224 -17.38 0.54 -3.91
CA ASP A 224 -16.66 1.28 -2.87
C ASP A 224 -16.41 0.43 -1.62
N MET A 225 -17.40 -0.37 -1.20
CA MET A 225 -17.20 -1.36 -0.13
C MET A 225 -16.16 -2.43 -0.52
N ILE A 226 -16.27 -3.01 -1.72
CA ILE A 226 -15.30 -4.01 -2.20
C ILE A 226 -13.89 -3.42 -2.24
N TYR A 227 -13.75 -2.16 -2.69
CA TYR A 227 -12.50 -1.41 -2.68
C TYR A 227 -11.94 -1.25 -1.25
N TYR A 228 -12.76 -0.81 -0.30
CA TYR A 228 -12.34 -0.62 1.08
C TYR A 228 -11.92 -1.92 1.76
N PHE A 229 -12.74 -2.97 1.64
CA PHE A 229 -12.41 -4.29 2.20
C PHE A 229 -11.16 -4.90 1.54
N SER A 230 -10.94 -4.62 0.25
CA SER A 230 -9.69 -4.96 -0.45
C SER A 230 -8.49 -4.22 0.13
N TYR A 231 -8.64 -2.93 0.44
CA TYR A 231 -7.59 -2.10 1.03
C TYR A 231 -7.16 -2.61 2.40
N ILE A 232 -8.10 -2.94 3.29
CA ILE A 232 -7.80 -3.56 4.59
C ILE A 232 -7.49 -5.07 4.51
N SER A 233 -7.43 -5.62 3.29
CA SER A 233 -7.11 -7.01 2.96
C SER A 233 -8.05 -8.05 3.60
N ASP A 234 -9.33 -7.68 3.74
CA ASP A 234 -10.42 -8.56 4.14
C ASP A 234 -11.16 -9.11 2.91
N PHE A 235 -10.50 -10.02 2.20
CA PHE A 235 -11.02 -10.60 0.97
C PHE A 235 -12.26 -11.49 1.18
N ALA A 236 -12.56 -11.89 2.42
CA ALA A 236 -13.79 -12.62 2.73
C ALA A 236 -14.98 -11.66 2.62
N ALA A 237 -14.88 -10.50 3.28
CA ALA A 237 -15.87 -9.44 3.18
C ALA A 237 -16.10 -8.99 1.72
N CYS A 238 -15.05 -8.86 0.89
CA CYS A 238 -15.22 -8.57 -0.54
C CYS A 238 -16.15 -9.57 -1.26
N ARG A 239 -16.04 -10.88 -0.95
CA ARG A 239 -16.90 -11.91 -1.55
C ARG A 239 -18.31 -11.88 -0.98
N GLU A 240 -18.46 -11.57 0.30
CA GLU A 240 -19.76 -11.43 0.96
C GLU A 240 -20.55 -10.26 0.37
N VAL A 241 -19.90 -9.11 0.21
CA VAL A 241 -20.47 -7.91 -0.42
C VAL A 241 -20.85 -8.18 -1.88
N TYR A 242 -20.01 -8.87 -2.65
CA TYR A 242 -20.35 -9.28 -4.02
C TYR A 242 -21.52 -10.27 -4.08
N SER A 243 -21.59 -11.20 -3.13
CA SER A 243 -22.71 -12.14 -3.04
C SER A 243 -24.02 -11.45 -2.70
N GLN A 244 -23.99 -10.53 -1.74
CA GLN A 244 -25.14 -9.70 -1.38
C GLN A 244 -25.64 -8.87 -2.54
N MET A 245 -24.73 -8.20 -3.28
CA MET A 245 -25.05 -7.43 -4.46
C MET A 245 -25.92 -8.24 -5.45
N LYS A 246 -25.59 -9.52 -5.66
CA LYS A 246 -26.37 -10.42 -6.52
C LYS A 246 -27.74 -10.81 -5.93
N ILE A 247 -27.84 -11.02 -4.62
CA ILE A 247 -29.10 -11.37 -3.95
C ILE A 247 -30.07 -10.18 -3.97
N GLU A 248 -29.54 -8.98 -3.78
CA GLU A 248 -30.31 -7.73 -3.79
C GLU A 248 -30.67 -7.27 -5.21
N GLY A 249 -30.31 -8.04 -6.24
CA GLY A 249 -30.64 -7.74 -7.63
C GLY A 249 -29.83 -6.58 -8.24
N VAL A 250 -28.86 -6.04 -7.51
CA VAL A 250 -28.00 -4.94 -7.99
C VAL A 250 -26.99 -5.50 -8.99
N GLN A 251 -26.97 -4.97 -10.21
CA GLN A 251 -26.18 -5.55 -11.29
C GLN A 251 -24.68 -5.23 -11.17
N PRO A 252 -23.79 -6.24 -11.12
CA PRO A 252 -22.35 -6.05 -11.24
C PRO A 252 -21.99 -5.36 -12.54
N ASN A 253 -20.93 -4.54 -12.53
CA ASN A 253 -20.37 -3.93 -13.73
C ASN A 253 -18.90 -4.31 -13.91
N THR A 254 -18.27 -3.84 -15.00
CA THR A 254 -16.86 -4.10 -15.31
C THR A 254 -15.94 -3.72 -14.14
N ARG A 255 -16.21 -2.59 -13.45
CA ARG A 255 -15.46 -2.18 -12.25
C ARG A 255 -15.60 -3.18 -11.10
N THR A 256 -16.77 -3.77 -10.88
CA THR A 256 -16.97 -4.83 -9.86
C THR A 256 -16.03 -6.00 -10.11
N TYR A 257 -15.98 -6.52 -11.33
CA TYR A 257 -15.12 -7.65 -11.67
C TYR A 257 -13.63 -7.28 -11.65
N ASN A 258 -13.26 -6.08 -12.10
CA ASN A 258 -11.90 -5.57 -11.98
C ASN A 258 -11.42 -5.51 -10.52
N LEU A 259 -12.28 -5.08 -9.60
CA LEU A 259 -11.97 -5.10 -8.17
C LEU A 259 -11.80 -6.54 -7.63
N LEU A 260 -12.65 -7.48 -8.06
CA LEU A 260 -12.57 -8.88 -7.66
C LEU A 260 -11.31 -9.58 -8.21
N LEU A 261 -10.95 -9.34 -9.47
CA LEU A 261 -9.70 -9.84 -10.06
C LEU A 261 -8.48 -9.23 -9.36
N ARG A 262 -8.48 -7.92 -9.09
CA ARG A 262 -7.46 -7.26 -8.29
C ARG A 262 -7.33 -7.86 -6.89
N ASN A 263 -8.44 -8.28 -6.27
CA ASN A 263 -8.43 -8.98 -5.00
C ASN A 263 -7.72 -10.33 -5.09
N LEU A 264 -7.87 -11.07 -6.19
CA LEU A 264 -7.12 -12.31 -6.43
C LEU A 264 -5.62 -12.04 -6.53
N VAL A 265 -5.22 -10.99 -7.26
CA VAL A 265 -3.81 -10.57 -7.37
C VAL A 265 -3.24 -10.19 -6.01
N LYS A 266 -3.93 -9.35 -5.22
CA LYS A 266 -3.46 -8.98 -3.87
C LYS A 266 -3.39 -10.19 -2.93
N ASN A 267 -4.36 -11.09 -3.02
CA ASN A 267 -4.44 -12.27 -2.17
C ASN A 267 -3.50 -13.41 -2.63
N SER A 268 -2.93 -13.36 -3.84
CA SER A 268 -1.94 -14.34 -4.32
C SER A 268 -0.59 -14.22 -3.59
N THR A 269 -0.32 -13.06 -2.98
CA THR A 269 0.85 -12.83 -2.12
C THR A 269 0.78 -13.59 -0.79
N ARG A 270 -0.39 -14.12 -0.41
CA ARG A 270 -0.61 -14.88 0.83
C ARG A 270 -0.45 -16.38 0.58
N ILE A 271 -0.13 -17.13 1.64
CA ILE A 271 -0.02 -18.59 1.61
C ILE A 271 -1.39 -19.19 1.24
N ARG A 272 -1.44 -20.00 0.18
CA ARG A 272 -2.66 -20.65 -0.34
C ARG A 272 -2.41 -22.13 -0.59
N LYS A 273 -3.51 -22.87 -0.78
CA LYS A 273 -3.50 -24.28 -1.18
C LYS A 273 -3.44 -24.50 -2.70
N LYS A 274 -3.75 -23.47 -3.49
CA LYS A 274 -3.89 -23.53 -4.95
C LYS A 274 -3.72 -22.15 -5.61
N PHE A 275 -3.39 -22.15 -6.89
CA PHE A 275 -3.37 -20.95 -7.72
C PHE A 275 -4.77 -20.33 -7.88
N PRO A 276 -4.88 -19.01 -8.09
CA PRO A 276 -6.15 -18.30 -8.16
C PRO A 276 -6.87 -18.42 -9.52
N PHE A 277 -6.33 -19.17 -10.49
CA PHE A 277 -6.86 -19.19 -11.87
C PHE A 277 -8.31 -19.68 -11.96
N LYS A 278 -8.70 -20.70 -11.18
CA LYS A 278 -10.10 -21.16 -11.12
C LYS A 278 -11.07 -20.07 -10.63
N GLU A 279 -10.62 -19.25 -9.67
CA GLU A 279 -11.42 -18.12 -9.18
C GLU A 279 -11.48 -16.98 -10.20
N ALA A 280 -10.39 -16.73 -10.93
CA ALA A 280 -10.38 -15.75 -12.02
C ALA A 280 -11.33 -16.17 -13.15
N LEU A 281 -11.27 -17.45 -13.57
CA LEU A 281 -12.18 -18.03 -14.56
C LEU A 281 -13.64 -17.96 -14.13
N PHE A 282 -13.93 -18.19 -12.85
CA PHE A 282 -15.28 -18.02 -12.32
C PHE A 282 -15.79 -16.58 -12.53
N TYR A 283 -14.97 -15.57 -12.28
CA TYR A 283 -15.36 -14.18 -12.53
C TYR A 283 -15.51 -13.87 -14.02
N LEU A 284 -14.59 -14.31 -14.88
CA LEU A 284 -14.66 -14.08 -16.32
C LEU A 284 -15.87 -14.78 -16.97
N LYS A 285 -16.19 -16.02 -16.56
CA LYS A 285 -17.39 -16.73 -17.03
C LYS A 285 -18.68 -16.06 -16.55
N ASN A 286 -18.68 -15.46 -15.36
CA ASN A 286 -19.83 -14.68 -14.90
C ASN A 286 -19.99 -13.36 -15.67
N MET A 287 -18.88 -12.73 -16.08
CA MET A 287 -18.93 -11.59 -17.02
C MET A 287 -19.54 -12.03 -18.35
N GLU A 288 -19.09 -13.15 -18.90
CA GLU A 288 -19.62 -13.75 -20.13
C GLU A 288 -21.13 -14.03 -20.04
N TYR A 289 -21.56 -14.74 -18.99
CA TYR A 289 -22.98 -15.06 -18.76
C TYR A 289 -23.87 -13.82 -18.63
N ARG A 290 -23.36 -12.73 -18.04
CA ARG A 290 -24.12 -11.49 -17.84
C ARG A 290 -23.95 -10.48 -18.98
N GLY A 291 -23.22 -10.83 -20.04
CA GLY A 291 -22.94 -9.91 -21.16
C GLY A 291 -22.09 -8.69 -20.77
N ILE A 292 -21.30 -8.78 -19.69
CA ILE A 292 -20.46 -7.69 -19.21
C ILE A 292 -19.11 -7.74 -19.93
N GLN A 293 -18.74 -6.62 -20.55
CA GLN A 293 -17.55 -6.53 -21.37
C GLN A 293 -16.27 -6.37 -20.55
N ALA A 294 -15.18 -6.97 -21.03
CA ALA A 294 -13.84 -6.73 -20.49
C ALA A 294 -13.22 -5.47 -21.09
N ASP A 295 -12.55 -4.70 -20.23
CA ASP A 295 -11.83 -3.49 -20.57
C ASP A 295 -10.29 -3.69 -20.43
N PRO A 296 -9.46 -2.71 -20.84
CA PRO A 296 -8.01 -2.82 -20.69
C PRO A 296 -7.54 -3.04 -19.25
N ILE A 297 -8.32 -2.60 -18.25
CA ILE A 297 -8.04 -2.86 -16.83
C ILE A 297 -8.23 -4.34 -16.51
N THR A 298 -9.28 -4.98 -17.03
CA THR A 298 -9.54 -6.43 -16.88
C THR A 298 -8.35 -7.24 -17.38
N TRP A 299 -7.86 -6.93 -18.59
CA TRP A 299 -6.67 -7.56 -19.17
C TRP A 299 -5.43 -7.33 -18.30
N SER A 300 -5.27 -6.13 -17.74
CA SER A 300 -4.16 -5.79 -16.85
C SER A 300 -4.19 -6.57 -15.53
N GLU A 301 -5.35 -6.77 -14.92
CA GLU A 301 -5.47 -7.57 -13.70
C GLU A 301 -5.21 -9.06 -13.98
N CYS A 302 -5.68 -9.59 -15.11
CA CYS A 302 -5.38 -10.95 -15.55
C CYS A 302 -3.89 -11.16 -15.84
N TYR A 303 -3.23 -10.21 -16.52
CA TYR A 303 -1.79 -10.27 -16.76
C TYR A 303 -0.97 -10.38 -15.46
N ARG A 304 -1.37 -9.64 -14.41
CA ARG A 304 -0.71 -9.69 -13.09
C ARG A 304 -0.86 -11.03 -12.37
N LEU A 305 -1.80 -11.88 -12.77
CA LEU A 305 -1.94 -13.24 -12.23
C LEU A 305 -0.93 -14.23 -12.83
N LEU A 306 -0.37 -13.92 -14.00
CA LEU A 306 0.57 -14.80 -14.71
C LEU A 306 1.89 -14.90 -13.96
N LEU A 307 2.45 -16.11 -13.89
CA LEU A 307 3.60 -16.42 -13.03
C LEU A 307 4.92 -16.45 -13.80
N ASP A 308 4.88 -16.73 -15.09
CA ASP A 308 6.02 -16.96 -15.98
C ASP A 308 6.02 -16.01 -17.18
N ASP A 309 7.18 -15.88 -17.82
CA ASP A 309 7.35 -14.97 -18.96
C ASP A 309 6.81 -15.52 -20.29
N ILE A 310 6.68 -16.85 -20.44
CA ILE A 310 6.17 -17.50 -21.65
C ILE A 310 4.67 -17.20 -21.80
N SER A 311 3.89 -17.46 -20.76
CA SER A 311 2.47 -17.12 -20.67
C SER A 311 2.24 -15.62 -20.87
N ARG A 312 3.12 -14.77 -20.33
CA ARG A 312 3.04 -13.31 -20.49
C ARG A 312 3.27 -12.88 -21.93
N ASP A 313 4.20 -13.50 -22.64
CA ASP A 313 4.46 -13.19 -24.05
C ASP A 313 3.27 -13.58 -24.94
N ILE A 314 2.71 -14.78 -24.75
CA ILE A 314 1.49 -15.22 -25.46
C ILE A 314 0.32 -14.29 -25.15
N PHE A 315 0.16 -13.89 -23.88
CA PHE A 315 -0.91 -13.00 -23.45
C PHE A 315 -0.81 -11.61 -24.12
N VAL A 316 0.40 -11.05 -24.19
CA VAL A 316 0.65 -9.77 -24.86
C VAL A 316 0.38 -9.86 -26.35
N GLU A 317 0.77 -10.97 -26.99
CA GLU A 317 0.49 -11.21 -28.41
C GLU A 317 -1.01 -11.20 -28.69
N LYS A 318 -1.81 -11.93 -27.90
CA LYS A 318 -3.29 -11.91 -28.03
C LYS A 318 -3.90 -10.55 -27.73
N MET A 319 -3.32 -9.78 -26.81
CA MET A 319 -3.77 -8.42 -26.52
C MET A 319 -3.52 -7.48 -27.72
N VAL A 320 -2.38 -7.62 -28.41
CA VAL A 320 -2.02 -6.85 -29.60
C VAL A 320 -2.86 -7.27 -30.80
N GLU A 321 -3.10 -8.57 -31.02
CA GLU A 321 -4.01 -9.08 -32.05
C GLU A 321 -5.41 -8.47 -31.95
N LYS A 322 -5.91 -8.30 -30.71
CA LYS A 322 -7.21 -7.66 -30.43
C LYS A 322 -7.18 -6.13 -30.39
N GLN A 323 -6.03 -5.51 -30.64
CA GLN A 323 -5.86 -4.05 -30.65
C GLN A 323 -6.33 -3.36 -29.36
N ILE A 324 -6.07 -3.98 -28.21
CA ILE A 324 -6.51 -3.44 -26.93
C ILE A 324 -5.63 -2.24 -26.55
N PRO A 325 -6.19 -1.09 -26.15
CA PRO A 325 -5.42 0.06 -25.73
C PRO A 325 -4.45 -0.26 -24.59
N ILE A 326 -3.18 0.10 -24.78
CA ILE A 326 -2.13 -0.11 -23.78
C ILE A 326 -2.19 1.00 -22.74
N SER A 327 -2.79 0.69 -21.59
CA SER A 327 -2.85 1.62 -20.45
C SER A 327 -1.49 1.76 -19.74
N ALA A 328 -1.26 2.89 -19.07
CA ALA A 328 -0.06 3.10 -18.26
C ALA A 328 0.09 2.09 -17.10
N ASP A 329 -1.05 1.63 -16.56
CA ASP A 329 -1.09 0.63 -15.49
C ASP A 329 -0.73 -0.78 -15.99
N PHE A 330 -1.04 -1.09 -17.25
CA PHE A 330 -0.57 -2.30 -17.92
C PHE A 330 0.93 -2.25 -18.15
N LEU A 331 1.44 -1.15 -18.72
CA LEU A 331 2.87 -0.98 -18.96
C LEU A 331 3.68 -1.08 -17.66
N THR A 332 3.18 -0.47 -16.58
CA THR A 332 3.81 -0.60 -15.25
C THR A 332 3.82 -2.05 -14.77
N ALA A 333 2.79 -2.85 -15.09
CA ALA A 333 2.76 -4.27 -14.73
C ALA A 333 3.81 -5.06 -15.52
N VAL A 334 3.91 -4.84 -16.83
CA VAL A 334 4.91 -5.46 -17.72
C VAL A 334 6.33 -5.12 -17.26
N LEU A 335 6.60 -3.84 -16.98
CA LEU A 335 7.91 -3.38 -16.51
C LEU A 335 8.30 -3.97 -15.15
N LYS A 336 7.33 -4.22 -14.27
CA LYS A 336 7.56 -4.87 -12.97
C LYS A 336 7.78 -6.37 -13.07
N SER A 337 7.13 -7.04 -14.02
CA SER A 337 7.22 -8.49 -14.17
C SER A 337 8.49 -8.92 -14.90
N GLY A 338 9.00 -8.10 -15.83
CA GLY A 338 10.22 -8.41 -16.55
C GLY A 338 11.49 -7.90 -15.88
N ASN A 339 12.60 -8.59 -16.16
CA ASN A 339 13.94 -8.21 -15.71
C ASN A 339 14.55 -7.11 -16.60
N TYR A 340 13.93 -5.92 -16.61
CA TYR A 340 14.41 -4.77 -17.37
C TYR A 340 15.27 -3.84 -16.51
N ASN A 341 16.34 -3.29 -17.10
CA ASN A 341 17.15 -2.24 -16.47
C ASN A 341 16.48 -0.87 -16.67
N SER A 342 16.77 0.08 -15.79
CA SER A 342 16.27 1.47 -15.87
C SER A 342 16.52 2.08 -17.26
N THR A 343 17.74 1.95 -17.79
CA THR A 343 18.12 2.46 -19.11
C THR A 343 17.33 1.82 -20.27
N THR A 344 17.07 0.51 -20.22
CA THR A 344 16.29 -0.18 -21.25
C THR A 344 14.83 0.26 -21.24
N ALA A 345 14.25 0.45 -20.06
CA ALA A 345 12.87 0.91 -19.92
C ALA A 345 12.74 2.40 -20.32
N ILE A 346 13.73 3.25 -20.00
CA ILE A 346 13.78 4.65 -20.44
C ILE A 346 13.86 4.75 -21.97
N LYS A 347 14.75 3.97 -22.59
CA LYS A 347 14.88 3.92 -24.06
C LYS A 347 13.56 3.55 -24.70
N PHE A 348 12.87 2.52 -24.17
CA PHE A 348 11.55 2.14 -24.65
C PHE A 348 10.54 3.28 -24.59
N LEU A 349 10.44 3.99 -23.46
CA LEU A 349 9.52 5.12 -23.34
C LEU A 349 9.80 6.24 -24.34
N ASN A 350 11.08 6.55 -24.56
CA ASN A 350 11.49 7.60 -25.51
C ASN A 350 11.21 7.19 -26.95
N THR A 351 11.54 5.95 -27.34
CA THR A 351 11.32 5.44 -28.70
C THR A 351 9.83 5.48 -29.07
N TYR A 352 8.93 5.18 -28.13
CA TYR A 352 7.49 5.12 -28.39
C TYR A 352 6.72 6.33 -27.85
N SER A 353 7.41 7.39 -27.41
CA SER A 353 6.81 8.64 -26.91
C SER A 353 5.71 8.45 -25.86
N VAL A 354 5.84 7.43 -24.99
CA VAL A 354 4.84 7.13 -23.97
C VAL A 354 4.95 8.15 -22.83
N PRO A 355 3.86 8.83 -22.43
CA PRO A 355 3.93 9.84 -21.38
C PRO A 355 4.13 9.20 -20.01
N ILE A 356 4.91 9.89 -19.18
CA ILE A 356 5.25 9.41 -17.85
C ILE A 356 4.10 9.74 -16.90
N THR A 357 3.35 8.70 -16.51
CA THR A 357 2.38 8.79 -15.41
C THR A 357 3.07 8.65 -14.05
N ALA A 358 2.40 9.06 -12.97
CA ALA A 358 2.93 8.94 -11.60
C ALA A 358 3.33 7.49 -11.22
N ASN A 359 2.63 6.49 -11.74
CA ASN A 359 2.91 5.07 -11.48
C ASN A 359 4.21 4.60 -12.15
N ILE A 360 4.40 4.99 -13.42
CA ILE A 360 5.61 4.72 -14.19
C ILE A 360 6.80 5.44 -13.55
N PHE A 361 6.62 6.71 -13.20
CA PHE A 361 7.63 7.50 -12.50
C PHE A 361 8.09 6.85 -11.19
N LYS A 362 7.14 6.43 -10.35
CA LYS A 362 7.40 5.71 -9.09
C LYS A 362 8.15 4.40 -9.32
N PHE A 363 7.86 3.69 -10.41
CA PHE A 363 8.59 2.48 -10.78
C PHE A 363 10.06 2.78 -11.11
N PHE A 364 10.35 3.82 -11.92
CA PHE A 364 11.74 4.19 -12.25
C PHE A 364 12.54 4.61 -11.02
N VAL A 365 11.96 5.44 -10.15
CA VAL A 365 12.62 5.82 -8.89
C VAL A 365 13.01 4.58 -8.10
N ARG A 366 12.09 3.62 -7.95
CA ARG A 366 12.36 2.35 -7.27
C ARG A 366 13.48 1.56 -7.96
N LYS A 367 13.41 1.41 -9.28
CA LYS A 367 14.38 0.64 -10.07
C LYS A 367 15.79 1.24 -9.99
N LEU A 368 15.93 2.56 -10.14
CA LEU A 368 17.21 3.25 -10.02
C LEU A 368 17.84 3.06 -8.63
N ILE A 369 17.03 3.07 -7.58
CA ILE A 369 17.48 2.85 -6.21
C ILE A 369 17.91 1.38 -6.00
N GLU A 370 17.17 0.42 -6.55
CA GLU A 370 17.52 -1.01 -6.53
C GLU A 370 18.84 -1.29 -7.28
N GLU A 371 19.10 -0.56 -8.37
CA GLU A 371 20.36 -0.58 -9.11
C GLU A 371 21.51 0.15 -8.40
N GLY A 372 21.25 0.83 -7.27
CA GLY A 372 22.24 1.57 -6.51
C GLY A 372 22.54 2.99 -7.03
N ASN A 373 21.81 3.45 -8.04
CA ASN A 373 21.98 4.77 -8.66
C ASN A 373 21.17 5.85 -7.92
N TYR A 374 21.57 6.16 -6.67
CA TYR A 374 20.85 7.13 -5.82
C TYR A 374 20.89 8.57 -6.35
N GLU A 375 21.99 8.99 -6.95
CA GLU A 375 22.16 10.36 -7.47
C GLU A 375 21.26 10.58 -8.68
N SER A 376 21.25 9.63 -9.62
CA SER A 376 20.36 9.66 -10.79
C SER A 376 18.88 9.63 -10.37
N ALA A 377 18.53 8.84 -9.34
CA ALA A 377 17.17 8.82 -8.79
C ALA A 377 16.77 10.17 -8.19
N TRP A 378 17.69 10.86 -7.50
CA TRP A 378 17.45 12.21 -6.98
C TRP A 378 17.30 13.24 -8.09
N ASN A 379 18.18 13.24 -9.08
CA ASN A 379 18.11 14.17 -10.21
C ASN A 379 16.81 13.98 -11.00
N PHE A 380 16.37 12.72 -11.16
CA PHE A 380 15.08 12.40 -11.77
C PHE A 380 13.90 12.96 -10.96
N LEU A 381 13.96 12.90 -9.62
CA LEU A 381 12.97 13.50 -8.71
C LEU A 381 12.98 15.03 -8.75
N ALA A 382 14.17 15.64 -8.65
CA ALA A 382 14.33 17.08 -8.65
C ALA A 382 13.84 17.69 -9.96
N HIS A 383 14.29 17.16 -11.10
CA HIS A 383 13.88 17.63 -12.42
C HIS A 383 12.36 17.49 -12.63
N ALA A 384 11.75 16.39 -12.18
CA ALA A 384 10.30 16.21 -12.27
C ALA A 384 9.53 17.16 -11.36
N SER A 385 10.11 17.58 -10.23
CA SER A 385 9.45 18.46 -9.25
C SER A 385 9.45 19.94 -9.68
N TYR A 386 10.37 20.35 -10.57
CA TYR A 386 10.41 21.71 -11.11
C TYR A 386 9.49 21.92 -12.32
N LYS A 387 8.95 20.85 -12.91
CA LYS A 387 8.04 20.97 -14.05
C LYS A 387 6.62 21.25 -13.58
N GLU A 388 6.06 22.39 -13.99
CA GLU A 388 4.72 22.86 -13.60
C GLU A 388 3.60 21.85 -13.90
N ASN A 389 3.78 21.05 -14.95
CA ASN A 389 2.78 20.07 -15.40
C ASN A 389 2.94 18.67 -14.78
N PHE A 390 3.82 18.45 -13.78
CA PHE A 390 3.97 17.14 -13.14
C PHE A 390 4.06 17.22 -11.61
N HIS A 391 2.99 16.78 -10.94
CA HIS A 391 2.92 16.79 -9.48
C HIS A 391 3.57 15.54 -8.88
N VAL A 392 4.80 15.68 -8.37
CA VAL A 392 5.50 14.59 -7.68
C VAL A 392 4.83 14.28 -6.35
N ASN A 393 4.29 13.07 -6.23
CA ASN A 393 3.68 12.59 -4.98
C ASN A 393 4.74 12.37 -3.88
N CYS A 394 4.39 12.64 -2.62
CA CYS A 394 5.22 12.35 -1.43
C CYS A 394 5.69 10.88 -1.36
N ASP A 395 4.91 9.99 -1.95
CA ASP A 395 5.21 8.57 -2.08
C ASP A 395 6.51 8.26 -2.82
N CYS A 396 6.96 9.12 -3.74
CA CYS A 396 8.19 8.92 -4.49
C CYS A 396 9.42 9.20 -3.61
N PHE A 397 9.39 10.29 -2.83
CA PHE A 397 10.42 10.59 -1.82
C PHE A 397 10.44 9.56 -0.69
N ASN A 398 9.28 9.02 -0.32
CA ASN A 398 9.20 7.93 0.66
C ASN A 398 9.99 6.68 0.22
N ILE A 399 10.22 6.43 -1.08
CA ILE A 399 11.05 5.32 -1.56
C ILE A 399 12.52 5.53 -1.19
N LEU A 400 13.05 6.75 -1.36
CA LEU A 400 14.39 7.09 -0.92
C LEU A 400 14.51 7.00 0.61
N LEU A 401 13.53 7.56 1.33
CA LEU A 401 13.48 7.49 2.79
C LEU A 401 13.43 6.05 3.30
N GLU A 402 12.75 5.13 2.60
CA GLU A 402 12.72 3.71 2.96
C GLU A 402 14.12 3.10 2.99
N VAL A 403 14.90 3.31 1.92
CA VAL A 403 16.25 2.73 1.81
C VAL A 403 17.23 3.38 2.78
N PHE A 404 17.18 4.69 2.97
CA PHE A 404 18.02 5.37 3.95
C PHE A 404 17.66 4.99 5.39
N ALA A 405 16.37 4.84 5.69
CA ALA A 405 15.91 4.39 6.99
C ALA A 405 16.33 2.95 7.31
N GLU A 406 16.46 2.08 6.30
CA GLU A 406 16.99 0.71 6.47
C GLU A 406 18.47 0.70 6.80
N LYS A 407 19.23 1.59 6.18
CA LYS A 407 20.65 1.79 6.47
C LYS A 407 20.91 2.56 7.78
N GLY A 408 19.86 3.09 8.42
CA GLY A 408 19.98 3.91 9.63
C GLY A 408 20.58 5.30 9.39
N ARG A 409 20.63 5.75 8.14
CA ARG A 409 21.20 7.04 7.73
C ARG A 409 20.18 8.16 7.94
N ILE A 410 20.08 8.64 9.19
CA ILE A 410 19.14 9.71 9.56
C ILE A 410 19.48 11.05 8.92
N ASP A 411 20.77 11.31 8.65
CA ASP A 411 21.26 12.46 7.90
C ASP A 411 20.61 12.56 6.52
N LEU A 412 20.70 11.51 5.70
CA LEU A 412 20.09 11.45 4.38
C LEU A 412 18.57 11.58 4.45
N CYS A 413 17.96 10.95 5.46
CA CYS A 413 16.53 11.02 5.68
C CYS A 413 16.04 12.44 6.00
N VAL A 414 16.74 13.15 6.90
CA VAL A 414 16.37 14.52 7.30
C VAL A 414 16.54 15.50 6.13
N LEU A 415 17.65 15.43 5.39
CA LEU A 415 17.87 16.26 4.21
C LEU A 415 16.79 16.03 3.14
N THR A 416 16.49 14.77 2.85
CA THR A 416 15.43 14.40 1.88
C THR A 416 14.04 14.84 2.36
N PHE A 417 13.76 14.76 3.66
CA PHE A 417 12.49 15.18 4.23
C PHE A 417 12.30 16.70 4.21
N ASN A 418 13.34 17.44 4.57
CA ASN A 418 13.29 18.90 4.60
C ASN A 418 13.26 19.50 3.20
N THR A 419 14.00 18.93 2.25
CA THR A 419 13.94 19.37 0.84
C THR A 419 12.58 19.15 0.22
N MET A 420 11.97 17.99 0.48
CA MET A 420 10.59 17.72 0.11
C MET A 420 9.63 18.79 0.66
N LYS A 421 9.81 19.21 1.92
CA LYS A 421 8.95 20.20 2.59
C LYS A 421 9.22 21.64 2.14
N SER A 422 10.47 22.08 2.15
CA SER A 422 10.87 23.48 2.00
C SER A 422 11.13 23.87 0.54
N THR A 423 11.74 22.99 -0.24
CA THR A 423 12.10 23.28 -1.65
C THR A 423 10.95 22.94 -2.58
N PHE A 424 10.32 21.78 -2.40
CA PHE A 424 9.26 21.30 -3.29
C PHE A 424 7.84 21.58 -2.77
N ASN A 425 7.69 22.15 -1.57
CA ASN A 425 6.39 22.42 -0.93
C ASN A 425 5.46 21.20 -0.84
N ILE A 426 6.02 19.99 -0.76
CA ILE A 426 5.26 18.74 -0.69
C ILE A 426 4.99 18.41 0.78
N LYS A 427 3.69 18.30 1.12
CA LYS A 427 3.26 17.91 2.47
C LYS A 427 3.73 16.47 2.77
N PRO A 428 4.51 16.25 3.84
CA PRO A 428 4.91 14.90 4.24
C PRO A 428 3.70 14.05 4.62
N SER A 429 3.82 12.73 4.45
CA SER A 429 2.80 11.76 4.89
C SER A 429 3.12 11.22 6.29
N LEU A 430 2.14 10.58 6.94
CA LEU A 430 2.38 9.83 8.19
C LEU A 430 3.49 8.77 8.03
N LYS A 431 3.57 8.16 6.85
CA LYS A 431 4.64 7.21 6.50
C LYS A 431 6.02 7.87 6.53
N SER A 432 6.15 9.09 6.04
CA SER A 432 7.41 9.85 6.02
C SER A 432 7.97 9.99 7.45
N TYR A 433 7.12 10.39 8.41
CA TYR A 433 7.52 10.47 9.83
C TYR A 433 7.91 9.11 10.40
N HIS A 434 7.14 8.05 10.12
CA HIS A 434 7.48 6.70 10.56
C HIS A 434 8.85 6.22 10.03
N LEU A 435 9.22 6.61 8.80
CA LEU A 435 10.54 6.31 8.23
C LEU A 435 11.66 7.07 8.96
N LEU A 436 11.43 8.32 9.37
CA LEU A 436 12.38 9.05 10.22
C LEU A 436 12.57 8.37 11.58
N PHE A 437 11.50 7.89 12.21
CA PHE A 437 11.61 7.09 13.45
C PHE A 437 12.35 5.76 13.21
N LYS A 438 12.12 5.09 12.07
CA LYS A 438 12.87 3.89 11.68
C LYS A 438 14.37 4.20 11.55
N ALA A 439 14.72 5.27 10.86
CA ALA A 439 16.11 5.73 10.69
C ALA A 439 16.76 6.06 12.04
N LEU A 440 16.09 6.84 12.89
CA LEU A 440 16.57 7.20 14.23
C LEU A 440 16.79 5.97 15.11
N SER A 441 15.84 5.03 15.11
CA SER A 441 15.99 3.78 15.87
C SER A 441 17.14 2.92 15.36
N ARG A 442 17.42 2.93 14.06
CA ARG A 442 18.50 2.14 13.46
C ARG A 442 19.85 2.83 13.52
N ASN A 443 19.92 4.16 13.60
CA ASN A 443 21.19 4.87 13.85
C ASN A 443 21.78 4.50 15.23
N GLY A 444 20.90 4.22 16.19
CA GLY A 444 21.27 3.92 17.58
C GLY A 444 21.27 5.17 18.46
N TYR A 445 21.36 4.94 19.77
CA TYR A 445 21.31 6.02 20.75
C TYR A 445 22.66 6.75 20.82
N HIS A 446 22.58 8.07 20.91
CA HIS A 446 23.71 9.00 21.02
C HIS A 446 23.28 10.16 21.94
N LYS A 447 24.20 11.04 22.32
CA LYS A 447 23.95 12.11 23.32
C LYS A 447 22.71 12.96 23.02
N ASN A 448 22.41 13.20 21.74
CA ASN A 448 21.32 14.06 21.27
C ASN A 448 20.04 13.30 20.88
N PHE A 449 19.98 11.98 21.09
CA PHE A 449 18.86 11.15 20.65
C PHE A 449 17.50 11.65 21.18
N ASN A 450 17.44 12.06 22.46
CA ASN A 450 16.20 12.58 23.06
C ASN A 450 15.74 13.88 22.42
N VAL A 451 16.68 14.77 22.04
CA VAL A 451 16.36 16.04 21.38
C VAL A 451 15.71 15.79 20.02
N ILE A 452 16.29 14.88 19.23
CA ILE A 452 15.77 14.51 17.90
C ILE A 452 14.44 13.77 18.03
N TYR A 453 14.29 12.91 19.03
CA TYR A 453 13.04 12.21 19.31
C TYR A 453 11.90 13.19 19.64
N GLU A 454 12.13 14.17 20.52
CA GLU A 454 11.12 15.18 20.86
C GLU A 454 10.83 16.11 19.68
N TRP A 455 11.85 16.47 18.87
CA TRP A 455 11.64 17.21 17.62
C TRP A 455 10.71 16.44 16.66
N LEU A 456 11.00 15.16 16.37
CA LEU A 456 10.15 14.32 15.52
C LEU A 456 8.74 14.16 16.08
N ARG A 457 8.62 14.01 17.40
CA ARG A 457 7.33 13.89 18.09
C ARG A 457 6.49 15.15 17.96
N ASN A 458 7.09 16.33 18.15
CA ASN A 458 6.40 17.60 18.03
C ASN A 458 6.05 17.92 16.57
N SER A 459 6.97 17.67 15.64
CA SER A 459 6.74 17.83 14.20
C SER A 459 5.59 16.95 13.70
N MET A 460 5.58 15.67 14.11
CA MET A 460 4.48 14.75 13.79
C MET A 460 3.15 15.21 14.39
N LYS A 461 3.12 15.65 15.67
CA LYS A 461 1.88 16.16 16.29
C LYS A 461 1.33 17.39 15.58
N LYS A 462 2.19 18.31 15.15
CA LYS A 462 1.77 19.49 14.35
C LYS A 462 1.10 19.05 13.05
N HIS A 463 1.67 18.04 12.37
CA HIS A 463 1.12 17.51 11.14
C HIS A 463 -0.21 16.77 11.33
N THR A 464 -0.37 16.04 12.44
CA THR A 464 -1.54 15.20 12.72
C THR A 464 -2.61 15.88 13.58
N SER A 465 -2.65 17.22 13.60
CA SER A 465 -3.63 18.00 14.40
C SER A 465 -3.64 17.60 15.89
N GLY A 466 -2.47 17.32 16.45
CA GLY A 466 -2.27 16.95 17.86
C GLY A 466 -2.24 15.45 18.14
N LEU A 467 -2.59 14.58 17.19
CA LEU A 467 -2.65 13.13 17.40
C LEU A 467 -1.27 12.47 17.36
N PHE A 468 -0.86 11.83 18.45
CA PHE A 468 0.37 11.03 18.45
C PHE A 468 0.11 9.58 18.03
N ILE A 469 0.18 9.30 16.73
CA ILE A 469 -0.05 7.97 16.17
C ILE A 469 1.19 7.09 16.39
N LYS A 470 1.00 5.97 17.09
CA LYS A 470 2.10 5.06 17.47
C LYS A 470 2.22 3.93 16.46
N ASN A 471 3.43 3.75 15.95
CA ASN A 471 3.88 2.54 15.24
C ASN A 471 5.01 1.86 16.02
N TYR A 472 5.37 0.64 15.66
CA TYR A 472 6.49 -0.13 16.20
C TYR A 472 7.76 0.72 16.36
N TRP A 473 8.17 1.45 15.31
CA TRP A 473 9.38 2.29 15.36
C TRP A 473 9.26 3.44 16.37
N VAL A 474 8.09 4.08 16.46
CA VAL A 474 7.81 5.14 17.44
C VAL A 474 7.89 4.59 18.87
N ILE A 475 7.34 3.40 19.12
CA ILE A 475 7.40 2.72 20.41
C ILE A 475 8.84 2.32 20.75
N LYS A 476 9.60 1.83 19.76
CA LYS A 476 11.02 1.48 19.93
C LYS A 476 11.85 2.71 20.29
N CYS A 477 11.70 3.83 19.58
CA CYS A 477 12.35 5.09 19.92
C CYS A 477 11.95 5.59 21.32
N LYS A 478 10.67 5.48 21.68
CA LYS A 478 10.20 5.86 23.02
C LYS A 478 10.86 5.01 24.12
N ALA A 479 11.00 3.70 23.89
CA ALA A 479 11.68 2.81 24.82
C ALA A 479 13.17 3.19 24.96
N ILE A 480 13.86 3.45 23.85
CA ILE A 480 15.26 3.90 23.86
C ILE A 480 15.39 5.21 24.65
N SER A 481 14.51 6.18 24.38
CA SER A 481 14.51 7.48 25.06
C SER A 481 14.32 7.34 26.57
N LYS A 482 13.42 6.44 26.99
CA LYS A 482 13.08 6.21 28.40
C LYS A 482 14.19 5.49 29.17
N PHE A 483 14.78 4.44 28.61
CA PHE A 483 15.67 3.55 29.36
C PHE A 483 17.16 3.82 29.12
N ASN A 484 17.57 4.34 27.94
CA ASN A 484 18.99 4.50 27.60
C ASN A 484 19.53 5.90 27.83
N THR A 485 18.76 6.92 27.48
CA THR A 485 19.28 8.29 27.46
C THR A 485 18.95 9.06 28.72
N GLN A 486 17.80 8.81 29.37
CA GLN A 486 17.30 9.38 30.65
C GLN A 486 17.47 10.91 30.88
N ARG A 487 17.93 11.67 29.87
CA ARG A 487 18.16 13.12 29.91
C ARG A 487 16.87 13.85 29.56
N LYS A 488 16.45 14.77 30.44
CA LYS A 488 15.40 15.75 30.13
C LYS A 488 15.96 16.75 29.10
N VAL A 489 15.13 17.09 28.11
CA VAL A 489 15.48 18.05 27.05
C VAL A 489 14.98 19.43 27.48
N SER A 490 15.87 20.43 27.51
CA SER A 490 15.48 21.83 27.74
C SER A 490 14.80 22.40 26.48
N ALA A 491 13.84 23.32 26.66
CA ALA A 491 13.13 23.99 25.57
C ALA A 491 14.10 24.73 24.62
N ASP A 492 15.16 25.36 25.16
CA ASP A 492 16.15 26.09 24.37
C ASP A 492 17.01 25.16 23.51
N GLN A 493 17.35 23.98 24.04
CA GLN A 493 18.08 22.97 23.28
C GLN A 493 17.22 22.44 22.12
N LEU A 494 15.91 22.28 22.36
CA LEU A 494 14.98 21.86 21.33
C LEU A 494 14.79 22.94 20.26
N ALA A 495 14.70 24.21 20.65
CA ALA A 495 14.57 25.33 19.70
C ALA A 495 15.82 25.46 18.80
N LYS A 496 17.02 25.44 19.40
CA LYS A 496 18.30 25.45 18.66
C LYS A 496 18.46 24.23 17.74
N ALA A 497 18.06 23.06 18.20
CA ALA A 497 18.08 21.86 17.37
C ALA A 497 17.08 21.94 16.22
N THR A 498 15.88 22.49 16.46
CA THR A 498 14.83 22.64 15.44
C THR A 498 15.28 23.59 14.33
N SER A 499 15.83 24.76 14.68
CA SER A 499 16.32 25.71 13.67
C SER A 499 17.44 25.13 12.81
N LEU A 500 18.40 24.43 13.43
CA LEU A 500 19.49 23.75 12.73
C LEU A 500 18.98 22.62 11.82
N ILE A 501 18.03 21.82 12.30
CA ILE A 501 17.47 20.71 11.53
C ILE A 501 16.64 21.23 10.36
N GLU A 502 15.74 22.19 10.58
CA GLU A 502 14.84 22.69 9.53
C GLU A 502 15.57 23.48 8.44
N ALA A 503 16.71 24.10 8.76
CA ALA A 503 17.59 24.74 7.78
C ALA A 503 18.39 23.73 6.91
N SER A 504 18.43 22.44 7.27
CA SER A 504 19.22 21.45 6.55
C SER A 504 18.49 20.92 5.31
N VAL A 505 18.93 21.37 4.13
CA VAL A 505 18.34 21.08 2.82
C VAL A 505 19.47 20.66 1.86
N TRP A 506 19.18 19.81 0.88
CA TRP A 506 20.08 19.50 -0.24
C TRP A 506 20.38 20.78 -1.02
N SER A 507 21.66 21.08 -1.26
CA SER A 507 22.05 22.20 -2.12
C SER A 507 21.95 21.83 -3.60
N GLU A 508 22.34 22.73 -4.50
CA GLU A 508 22.42 22.50 -5.96
C GLU A 508 23.19 21.23 -6.35
N LYS A 509 24.12 20.76 -5.51
CA LYS A 509 24.88 19.51 -5.72
C LYS A 509 24.04 18.24 -5.61
N GLY A 510 22.82 18.34 -5.06
CA GLY A 510 21.87 17.24 -4.97
C GLY A 510 22.25 16.14 -3.97
N LEU A 511 21.63 14.96 -4.09
CA LEU A 511 21.86 13.87 -3.16
C LEU A 511 23.25 13.26 -3.33
N LYS A 512 24.05 13.28 -2.26
CA LYS A 512 25.39 12.68 -2.23
C LYS A 512 25.56 11.79 -1.01
N LEU A 513 26.04 10.56 -1.21
CA LEU A 513 26.09 9.55 -0.14
C LEU A 513 27.14 9.88 0.95
N LYS A 514 28.23 10.57 0.57
CA LYS A 514 29.32 11.01 1.47
C LYS A 514 29.09 12.44 1.96
N CYS A 515 27.93 12.69 2.58
CA CYS A 515 27.49 14.04 2.93
C CYS A 515 28.49 14.82 3.81
N TRP A 516 29.22 14.12 4.68
CA TRP A 516 30.19 14.75 5.59
C TRP A 516 31.31 15.52 4.87
N ASN A 517 31.78 14.98 3.75
CA ASN A 517 32.87 15.56 2.96
C ASN A 517 32.35 16.66 2.04
N GLU A 518 31.20 16.42 1.42
CA GLU A 518 30.66 17.27 0.36
C GLU A 518 29.88 18.47 0.91
N TYR A 519 29.33 18.36 2.13
CA TYR A 519 28.53 19.38 2.80
C TYR A 519 29.18 19.85 4.11
N SER A 520 30.27 20.62 4.00
CA SER A 520 30.99 21.15 5.16
C SER A 520 30.13 22.04 6.06
N HIS A 521 29.22 22.84 5.48
CA HIS A 521 28.31 23.72 6.21
C HIS A 521 27.28 22.97 7.09
N LEU A 522 26.94 21.73 6.73
CA LEU A 522 25.99 20.88 7.48
C LEU A 522 26.67 20.02 8.57
N ARG A 523 27.99 20.14 8.78
CA ARG A 523 28.68 19.32 9.79
C ARG A 523 28.13 19.51 11.21
N LYS A 524 27.66 20.71 11.56
CA LYS A 524 26.99 20.97 12.86
C LYS A 524 25.70 20.15 12.99
N THR A 525 24.91 20.05 11.93
CA THR A 525 23.65 19.27 11.93
C THR A 525 23.94 17.77 11.93
N PHE A 526 24.96 17.30 11.19
CA PHE A 526 25.38 15.89 11.22
C PHE A 526 25.88 15.44 12.60
N ARG A 527 26.67 16.28 13.28
CA ARG A 527 27.06 16.02 14.69
C ARG A 527 25.85 15.98 15.61
N LEU A 528 24.88 16.87 15.42
CA LEU A 528 23.63 16.87 16.18
C LEU A 528 22.88 15.54 15.98
N LEU A 529 22.77 15.07 14.73
CA LEU A 529 22.10 13.81 14.35
C LEU A 529 22.85 12.53 14.74
N GLY A 530 24.08 12.65 15.26
CA GLY A 530 24.92 11.51 15.63
C GLY A 530 25.61 10.82 14.44
N CYS A 531 25.71 11.50 13.29
CA CYS A 531 26.34 10.99 12.08
C CYS A 531 27.80 11.50 11.98
N LEU A 532 28.75 10.70 12.48
CA LEU A 532 30.19 10.90 12.30
C LEU A 532 30.71 10.04 11.11
N PRO A 533 31.83 10.41 10.47
CA PRO A 533 32.07 10.28 9.03
C PRO A 533 31.79 8.93 8.34
N THR A 534 31.98 7.79 9.02
CA THR A 534 31.98 6.47 8.36
C THR A 534 31.62 5.33 9.30
N THR A 535 30.44 5.33 9.92
CA THR A 535 29.88 4.05 10.40
C THR A 535 28.46 3.86 9.92
N VAL A 536 28.32 3.21 8.76
CA VAL A 536 27.28 2.19 8.66
C VAL A 536 27.69 1.16 9.72
N LYS A 537 27.20 1.32 10.95
CA LYS A 537 27.48 0.34 12.00
C LYS A 537 26.99 -1.01 11.45
N PRO A 538 27.86 -2.04 11.35
CA PRO A 538 27.41 -3.35 10.90
C PRO A 538 26.24 -3.77 11.78
N GLN A 539 25.25 -4.48 11.20
CA GLN A 539 23.98 -4.80 11.87
C GLN A 539 24.12 -5.45 13.26
N LYS A 540 25.31 -5.95 13.61
CA LYS A 540 25.65 -6.58 14.90
C LYS A 540 26.32 -5.66 15.92
N ALA A 541 26.76 -4.45 15.57
CA ALA A 541 27.41 -3.50 16.48
C ALA A 541 26.42 -2.58 17.23
N TYR A 542 25.13 -2.94 17.22
CA TYR A 542 24.15 -2.27 18.05
C TYR A 542 24.18 -2.92 19.42
N GLU A 543 24.46 -2.09 20.43
CA GLU A 543 24.14 -2.32 21.85
C GLU A 543 25.27 -2.93 22.69
N ASN A 544 26.21 -2.08 23.15
CA ASN A 544 26.74 -2.20 24.53
C ASN A 544 25.64 -1.76 25.54
N THR A 545 24.43 -2.28 25.38
CA THR A 545 23.34 -2.03 26.34
C THR A 545 23.40 -3.14 27.37
N PRO A 546 23.42 -2.85 28.68
CA PRO A 546 23.37 -3.89 29.71
C PRO A 546 22.17 -4.82 29.49
N LEU A 547 22.37 -6.13 29.74
CA LEU A 547 21.32 -7.16 29.60
C LEU A 547 20.03 -6.79 30.35
N THR A 548 20.17 -6.20 31.54
CA THR A 548 19.06 -5.70 32.36
C THR A 548 18.17 -4.70 31.61
N VAL A 549 18.77 -3.75 30.89
CA VAL A 549 18.03 -2.74 30.12
C VAL A 549 17.36 -3.35 28.88
N ILE A 550 17.92 -4.41 28.31
CA ILE A 550 17.30 -5.16 27.20
C ILE A 550 16.02 -5.84 27.68
N GLU A 551 16.07 -6.50 28.84
CA GLU A 551 14.92 -7.14 29.48
C GLU A 551 13.85 -6.10 29.87
N GLU A 552 14.24 -4.97 30.45
CA GLU A 552 13.32 -3.88 30.79
C GLU A 552 12.61 -3.30 29.55
N LYS A 553 13.34 -3.12 28.44
CA LYS A 553 12.75 -2.69 27.16
C LYS A 553 11.76 -3.73 26.62
N ALA A 554 12.10 -5.01 26.70
CA ALA A 554 11.23 -6.09 26.26
C ALA A 554 9.95 -6.11 27.10
N ALA A 555 10.09 -6.09 28.43
CA ALA A 555 8.97 -6.00 29.38
C ALA A 555 8.13 -4.73 29.17
N TYR A 556 8.75 -3.58 28.87
CA TYR A 556 8.02 -2.35 28.56
C TYR A 556 7.22 -2.44 27.26
N LYS A 557 7.80 -3.01 26.19
CA LYS A 557 7.10 -3.22 24.92
C LYS A 557 5.94 -4.20 25.10
N GLU A 558 6.14 -5.30 25.82
CA GLU A 558 5.08 -6.26 26.14
C GLU A 558 4.00 -5.60 27.01
N ARG A 559 4.34 -4.78 28.01
CA ARG A 559 3.34 -4.00 28.78
C ARG A 559 2.51 -3.06 27.90
N ILE A 560 3.12 -2.35 26.96
CA ILE A 560 2.38 -1.49 26.00
C ILE A 560 1.45 -2.33 25.14
N LYS A 561 1.95 -3.45 24.62
CA LYS A 561 1.19 -4.38 23.79
C LYS A 561 0.01 -4.97 24.57
N LEU A 562 0.22 -5.44 25.80
CA LEU A 562 -0.83 -5.94 26.68
C LEU A 562 -1.87 -4.86 27.01
N ARG A 563 -1.46 -3.60 27.26
CA ARG A 563 -2.41 -2.48 27.44
C ARG A 563 -3.23 -2.23 26.18
N ALA A 564 -2.61 -2.25 25.00
CA ALA A 564 -3.31 -2.09 23.74
C ALA A 564 -4.27 -3.25 23.47
N ILE A 565 -3.88 -4.49 23.82
CA ILE A 565 -4.74 -5.68 23.75
C ILE A 565 -5.91 -5.52 24.73
N LYS A 566 -5.67 -5.22 26.01
CA LYS A 566 -6.71 -5.00 27.01
C LYS A 566 -7.70 -3.90 26.59
N GLN A 567 -7.21 -2.78 26.07
CA GLN A 567 -8.07 -1.70 25.56
C GLN A 567 -8.92 -2.16 24.39
N ASN A 568 -8.33 -2.89 23.43
CA ASN A 568 -9.04 -3.44 22.27
C ASN A 568 -10.06 -4.51 22.66
N HIS A 569 -9.73 -5.38 23.63
CA HIS A 569 -10.67 -6.34 24.21
C HIS A 569 -11.80 -5.63 24.96
N GLY A 570 -11.50 -4.62 25.79
CA GLY A 570 -12.49 -3.80 26.49
C GLY A 570 -13.50 -3.16 25.54
N THR A 571 -13.04 -2.59 24.43
CA THR A 571 -13.94 -2.06 23.38
C THR A 571 -14.71 -3.12 22.62
N LYS A 572 -14.31 -4.40 22.67
CA LYS A 572 -14.94 -5.52 21.94
C LYS A 572 -15.89 -6.34 22.80
N ILE A 573 -15.72 -6.39 24.12
CA ILE A 573 -16.60 -7.14 25.03
C ILE A 573 -18.09 -6.82 24.80
N PRO A 574 -18.51 -5.54 24.70
CA PRO A 574 -19.92 -5.22 24.43
C PRO A 574 -20.45 -5.77 23.09
N TYR A 575 -19.57 -5.93 22.09
CA TYR A 575 -19.96 -6.47 20.79
C TYR A 575 -20.21 -7.98 20.81
N PHE A 576 -19.71 -8.72 21.82
CA PHE A 576 -20.00 -10.15 21.97
C PHE A 576 -21.40 -10.40 22.53
N SER A 577 -21.93 -9.47 23.34
CA SER A 577 -23.27 -9.61 23.91
C SER A 577 -24.35 -9.16 22.93
N ASN A 578 -24.22 -7.95 22.36
CA ASN A 578 -25.19 -7.46 21.37
C ASN A 578 -24.51 -6.42 20.45
N HIS A 579 -24.29 -6.82 19.19
CA HIS A 579 -23.53 -6.03 18.21
C HIS A 579 -24.15 -4.65 17.94
N PHE A 580 -25.46 -4.60 17.71
CA PHE A 580 -26.15 -3.36 17.32
C PHE A 580 -26.19 -2.33 18.45
N THR A 581 -26.49 -2.77 19.67
CA THR A 581 -26.50 -1.88 20.86
C THR A 581 -25.11 -1.32 21.16
N ALA A 582 -24.07 -2.16 21.08
CA ALA A 582 -22.68 -1.75 21.26
C ALA A 582 -22.24 -0.76 20.18
N LEU A 583 -22.64 -0.98 18.92
CA LEU A 583 -22.35 -0.06 17.82
C LEU A 583 -23.05 1.29 18.01
N LYS A 584 -24.35 1.30 18.36
CA LYS A 584 -25.11 2.52 18.64
C LYS A 584 -24.43 3.33 19.76
N ALA A 585 -24.09 2.68 20.87
CA ALA A 585 -23.38 3.32 21.98
C ALA A 585 -22.01 3.89 21.58
N GLU A 586 -21.24 3.17 20.76
CA GLU A 586 -19.94 3.66 20.26
C GLU A 586 -20.10 4.86 19.30
N LEU A 587 -21.10 4.84 18.41
CA LEU A 587 -21.38 5.94 17.49
C LEU A 587 -21.82 7.21 18.24
N MET A 588 -22.71 7.08 19.23
CA MET A 588 -23.17 8.17 20.09
C MET A 588 -22.02 8.79 20.88
N LYS A 589 -21.21 7.94 21.54
CA LYS A 589 -20.02 8.37 22.31
C LYS A 589 -19.00 9.13 21.46
N ARG A 590 -19.01 8.92 20.14
CA ARG A 590 -18.09 9.53 19.18
C ARG A 590 -18.71 10.72 18.44
N GLY A 591 -19.97 11.06 18.72
CA GLY A 591 -20.69 12.15 18.03
C GLY A 591 -20.96 11.85 16.55
N ILE A 592 -20.94 10.58 16.15
CA ILE A 592 -21.18 10.16 14.76
C ILE A 592 -22.69 9.98 14.51
N LEU A 593 -23.43 9.56 15.54
CA LEU A 593 -24.88 9.53 15.54
C LEU A 593 -25.36 10.67 16.43
N ALA A 594 -26.35 11.45 15.97
CA ALA A 594 -26.97 12.49 16.78
C ALA A 594 -27.62 11.86 18.02
N SER A 595 -27.53 12.56 19.16
CA SER A 595 -28.35 12.20 20.31
C SER A 595 -29.82 12.30 19.91
N GLU A 596 -30.60 11.24 20.16
CA GLU A 596 -32.06 11.37 20.13
C GLU A 596 -32.41 12.58 21.00
N PRO A 597 -33.25 13.53 20.53
CA PRO A 597 -33.82 14.50 21.44
C PRO A 597 -34.51 13.70 22.54
N ASP A 598 -34.29 14.06 23.80
CA ASP A 598 -35.04 13.47 24.92
C ASP A 598 -36.53 13.60 24.59
N ILE A 599 -37.19 12.48 24.27
CA ILE A 599 -38.64 12.44 24.01
C ILE A 599 -39.44 12.55 25.33
N ASP A 600 -38.76 12.63 26.48
CA ASP A 600 -39.39 12.90 27.77
C ASP A 600 -39.18 14.37 28.17
N LYS A 601 -39.98 15.27 27.59
CA LYS A 601 -40.45 16.50 28.24
C LYS A 601 -41.87 16.86 27.80
#